data_AF-A0A958IXU1-F1
#
_entry.id   AF-A0A958IXU1-F1
#
_cell.length_a   1.000
_cell.length_b   1.000
_cell.length_c   1.000
_cell.angle_alpha   90.00
_cell.angle_beta   90.00
_cell.angle_gamma   90.00
#
_symmetry.space_group_name_H-M   'P 1'
#
loop_
_entity.id
_entity.type
_entity.pdbx_description
1 polymer ?
#
loop_
_entity_poly.entity_id
_entity_poly.type
_entity_poly.pdbx_seq_one_letter_code
_entity_poly.pdbx_strand_id
1 'polypeptide(L)'
;TVDFGEVKPWTFQNARGETIDGRVYYPPNFDPNRQYPCIVYYYGGTSVVTRDFGGRYPKNLFAAQGYVVYVLQPSGAPGYG
;
A
#
# COMPACT_ATOMS: atom_id res chain seq x y z
N THR A 1 -9.42 23.20 -1.14
CA THR A 1 -9.47 22.00 -2.00
C THR A 1 -8.77 20.88 -1.26
N VAL A 2 -9.20 19.63 -1.44
CA VAL A 2 -8.52 18.46 -0.86
C VAL A 2 -7.50 17.95 -1.88
N ASP A 3 -6.24 17.84 -1.48
CA ASP A 3 -5.17 17.31 -2.32
C ASP A 3 -4.87 15.86 -1.93
N PHE A 4 -4.99 14.96 -2.90
CA PHE A 4 -4.64 13.56 -2.72
C PHE A 4 -3.20 13.30 -3.13
N GLY A 5 -2.52 12.44 -2.37
CA GLY A 5 -1.25 11.88 -2.79
C GLY A 5 -1.41 10.86 -3.90
N GLU A 6 -0.32 10.62 -4.63
CA GLU A 6 -0.31 9.64 -5.71
C GLU A 6 -0.43 8.21 -5.17
N VAL A 7 -1.16 7.34 -5.90
CA VAL A 7 -1.23 5.91 -5.61
C VAL A 7 -0.73 5.14 -6.82
N LYS A 8 0.37 4.40 -6.67
CA LYS A 8 0.98 3.64 -7.77
C LYS A 8 1.10 2.15 -7.44
N PRO A 9 0.96 1.25 -8.43
CA PRO A 9 1.42 -0.13 -8.29
C PRO A 9 2.91 -0.16 -7.92
N TRP A 10 3.27 -1.08 -7.03
CA TRP A 10 4.66 -1.36 -6.70
C TRP A 10 4.80 -2.83 -6.34
N THR A 11 5.70 -3.52 -7.03
CA THR A 11 5.92 -4.95 -6.92
C THR A 11 7.38 -5.24 -6.63
N PHE A 12 7.65 -6.36 -5.96
CA PHE A 12 9.01 -6.82 -5.69
C PHE A 12 9.09 -8.36 -5.75
N GLN A 13 10.28 -8.90 -5.94
CA GLN A 13 10.52 -10.34 -5.78
C GLN A 13 10.94 -10.66 -4.36
N ASN A 14 10.29 -11.65 -3.74
CA ASN A 14 10.68 -12.14 -2.42
C ASN A 14 11.86 -13.13 -2.50
N ALA A 15 12.33 -13.59 -1.34
CA ALA A 15 13.46 -14.53 -1.26
C ALA A 15 13.22 -15.90 -1.93
N ARG A 16 11.97 -16.24 -2.28
CA ARG A 16 11.59 -17.46 -3.01
C ARG A 16 11.45 -17.24 -4.52
N GLY A 17 11.68 -16.03 -5.02
CA GLY A 17 11.51 -15.65 -6.43
C GLY A 17 10.06 -15.38 -6.84
N GLU A 18 9.14 -15.27 -5.87
CA GLU A 18 7.74 -14.95 -6.15
C GLU A 18 7.57 -13.43 -6.29
N THR A 19 6.81 -13.01 -7.29
CA THR A 19 6.39 -11.60 -7.43
C THR A 19 5.29 -11.31 -6.40
N ILE A 20 5.57 -10.35 -5.51
CA ILE A 20 4.59 -9.82 -4.57
C ILE A 20 4.01 -8.53 -5.14
N ASP A 21 2.71 -8.56 -5.44
CA ASP A 21 1.98 -7.39 -5.89
C ASP A 21 1.68 -6.44 -4.74
N GLY A 22 1.50 -5.17 -5.08
CA GLY A 22 1.05 -4.18 -4.13
C GLY A 22 0.85 -2.82 -4.75
N ARG A 23 0.54 -1.87 -3.89
CA ARG A 23 0.44 -0.45 -4.23
C ARG A 23 0.99 0.41 -3.11
N VAL A 24 1.57 1.53 -3.49
CA VAL A 24 2.10 2.53 -2.58
C VAL A 24 1.22 3.76 -2.63
N TYR A 25 0.87 4.28 -1.46
CA TYR A 25 0.25 5.58 -1.27
C TYR A 25 1.35 6.55 -0.85
N TYR A 26 1.55 7.59 -1.64
CA TYR A 26 2.51 8.65 -1.36
C TYR A 26 1.83 9.81 -0.63
N PRO A 27 2.56 10.56 0.22
CA PRO A 27 2.07 11.83 0.73
C PRO A 27 1.72 12.82 -0.39
N PRO A 28 0.76 13.73 -0.16
CA PRO A 28 0.63 14.92 -1.01
C PRO A 28 1.97 15.66 -1.09
N ASN A 29 2.33 16.17 -2.28
CA ASN A 29 3.61 16.85 -2.53
C ASN A 29 4.84 15.98 -2.21
N PHE A 30 4.77 14.68 -2.51
CA PHE A 30 5.90 13.76 -2.37
C PHE A 30 7.14 14.28 -3.12
N ASP A 31 8.28 14.26 -2.44
CA ASP A 31 9.59 14.62 -2.97
C ASP A 31 10.48 13.37 -2.97
N PRO A 32 10.90 12.85 -4.14
CA PRO A 32 11.73 11.66 -4.21
C PRO A 32 13.11 11.81 -3.56
N ASN A 33 13.54 13.04 -3.22
CA ASN A 33 14.82 13.31 -2.57
C ASN A 33 14.73 13.31 -1.03
N ARG A 34 13.53 13.12 -0.46
CA ARG A 34 13.31 13.09 1.00
C ARG A 34 13.02 11.67 1.48
N GLN A 35 13.41 11.40 2.73
CA GLN A 35 13.05 10.16 3.41
C GLN A 35 11.73 10.34 4.16
N TYR A 36 10.88 9.32 4.11
CA TYR A 36 9.58 9.29 4.76
C TYR A 36 9.46 8.03 5.63
N PRO A 37 8.81 8.11 6.80
CA PRO A 37 8.44 6.91 7.54
C PRO A 37 7.48 6.05 6.69
N CYS A 38 7.71 4.74 6.70
CA CYS A 38 6.91 3.79 5.92
C CYS A 38 6.02 2.93 6.82
N ILE A 39 4.74 2.83 6.47
CA ILE A 39 3.81 1.86 7.04
C ILE A 39 3.61 0.74 6.04
N VAL A 40 3.97 -0.49 6.44
CA VAL A 40 3.67 -1.69 5.66
C VAL A 40 2.36 -2.28 6.15
N TYR A 41 1.34 -2.21 5.30
CA TYR A 41 0.02 -2.76 5.55
C TYR A 41 -0.05 -4.21 5.03
N TYR A 42 0.13 -5.16 5.95
CA TYR A 42 0.04 -6.58 5.68
C TYR A 42 -1.34 -7.13 6.08
N TYR A 43 -2.08 -7.70 5.13
CA TYR A 43 -3.27 -8.49 5.42
C TYR A 43 -2.96 -9.97 5.27
N GLY A 44 -2.95 -10.70 6.40
CA GLY A 44 -2.65 -12.13 6.44
C GLY A 44 -3.87 -13.05 6.42
N GLY A 45 -5.06 -12.52 6.14
CA GLY A 45 -6.28 -13.33 6.08
C GLY A 45 -6.49 -13.97 4.72
N THR A 46 -7.28 -15.04 4.69
CA THR A 46 -7.66 -15.77 3.47
C THR A 46 -9.04 -15.36 2.94
N SER A 47 -9.73 -14.44 3.63
CA SER A 47 -11.05 -13.96 3.23
C SER A 47 -10.95 -12.79 2.26
N VAL A 48 -11.88 -12.75 1.29
CA VAL A 48 -11.98 -11.67 0.29
C VAL A 48 -12.13 -10.33 1.00
N VAL A 49 -11.22 -9.40 0.68
CA VAL A 49 -11.34 -8.01 1.12
C VAL A 49 -11.98 -7.19 0.01
N THR A 50 -13.06 -6.49 0.34
CA THR A 50 -13.78 -5.64 -0.60
C THR A 50 -12.89 -4.49 -1.08
N ARG A 51 -13.01 -4.12 -2.37
CA ARG A 51 -12.38 -2.91 -2.93
C ARG A 51 -13.34 -1.74 -2.78
N ASP A 52 -13.48 -1.21 -1.57
CA ASP A 52 -14.36 -0.10 -1.26
C ASP A 52 -13.59 1.21 -0.99
N PHE A 53 -14.31 2.33 -1.13
CA PHE A 53 -13.82 3.65 -0.79
C PHE A 53 -13.93 3.84 0.73
N GLY A 54 -13.00 3.22 1.46
CA GLY A 54 -12.93 3.27 2.91
C GLY A 54 -11.87 2.32 3.43
N GLY A 55 -11.94 1.06 2.99
CA GLY A 55 -11.11 -0.01 3.51
C GLY A 55 -11.17 -0.13 5.04
N ARG A 56 -10.53 -1.15 5.59
CA ARG A 56 -10.49 -1.33 7.05
C ARG A 56 -9.60 -0.31 7.77
N TYR A 57 -8.71 0.38 7.04
CA TYR A 57 -7.75 1.35 7.57
C TYR A 57 -7.56 2.53 6.62
N PRO A 58 -7.42 3.78 7.14
CA PRO A 58 -7.46 4.99 6.32
C PRO A 58 -6.09 5.30 5.69
N LYS A 59 -5.70 4.57 4.64
CA LYS A 59 -4.38 4.71 3.98
C LYS A 59 -4.08 6.14 3.52
N ASN A 60 -5.09 6.82 2.96
CA ASN A 60 -4.96 8.21 2.52
C ASN A 60 -4.73 9.19 3.69
N LEU A 61 -5.26 8.90 4.88
CA LEU A 61 -5.04 9.74 6.06
C LEU A 61 -3.61 9.61 6.57
N PHE A 62 -3.07 8.38 6.61
CA PHE A 62 -1.66 8.17 6.94
C PHE A 62 -0.75 8.83 5.92
N ALA A 63 -1.05 8.72 4.63
CA ALA A 63 -0.32 9.43 3.58
C ALA A 63 -0.36 10.95 3.78
N ALA A 64 -1.52 11.52 4.11
CA ALA A 64 -1.67 12.93 4.42
C ALA A 64 -0.86 13.39 5.65
N GLN A 65 -0.55 12.47 6.57
CA GLN A 65 0.33 12.72 7.72
C GLN A 65 1.82 12.57 7.41
N GLY A 66 2.19 12.37 6.14
CA GLY A 66 3.59 12.28 5.72
C GLY A 66 4.17 10.87 5.75
N TYR A 67 3.35 9.82 5.83
CA TYR A 67 3.81 8.44 5.70
C TYR A 67 3.76 7.98 4.25
N VAL A 68 4.73 7.17 3.84
CA VAL A 68 4.54 6.27 2.70
C VAL A 68 3.80 5.04 3.19
N VAL A 69 2.70 4.65 2.54
CA VAL A 69 1.94 3.45 2.93
C VAL A 69 2.03 2.40 1.84
N TYR A 70 2.68 1.28 2.13
CA TYR A 70 2.75 0.14 1.22
C TYR A 70 1.67 -0.89 1.57
N VAL A 71 0.79 -1.19 0.61
CA VAL A 71 -0.25 -2.21 0.72
C VAL A 71 0.14 -3.38 -0.17
N LEU A 72 0.65 -4.46 0.43
CA LEU A 72 1.04 -5.68 -0.28
C LEU A 72 -0.06 -6.72 -0.34
N GLN A 73 0.05 -7.60 -1.34
CA GLN A 73 -0.77 -8.78 -1.56
C GLN A 73 0.10 -10.02 -1.35
N PRO A 74 0.16 -10.57 -0.12
CA PRO A 74 0.98 -11.74 0.16
C PRO A 74 0.37 -13.01 -0.42
N SER A 75 1.19 -14.07 -0.54
CA SER A 75 0.71 -15.41 -0.87
C SER A 75 -0.38 -15.88 0.10
N GLY A 76 -1.43 -16.51 -0.42
CA GLY A 76 -2.62 -16.93 0.33
C GLY A 76 -3.70 -15.86 0.47
N ALA A 77 -3.43 -14.61 0.09
CA ALA A 77 -4.48 -13.61 -0.06
C ALA A 77 -5.37 -14.00 -1.27
N PRO A 78 -6.68 -13.72 -1.24
CA PRO A 78 -7.56 -14.01 -2.37
C PRO A 78 -7.07 -13.40 -3.69
N GLY A 79 -6.86 -14.25 -4.70
CA GLY A 79 -6.30 -13.87 -6.00
C GLY A 79 -4.77 -13.93 -6.07
N TYR A 80 -4.09 -14.31 -4.98
CA TYR A 80 -2.63 -14.37 -4.84
C TYR A 80 -2.23 -15.68 -4.15
N GLY A 81 -2.41 -16.82 -4.82
CA GLY A 81 -2.14 -18.16 -4.29
C GLY A 81 -2.85 -19.24 -5.07
#